data_AF-A0A3B0Z4Y5-F1
#
_entry.id   AF-A0A3B0Z4Y5-F1
#
_cell.length_a   1.000
_cell.length_b   1.000
_cell.length_c   1.000
_cell.angle_alpha   90.00
_cell.angle_beta   90.00
_cell.angle_gamma   90.00
#
_symmetry.space_group_name_H-M   'P 1'
#
loop_
_entity.id
_entity.type
_entity.pdbx_description
1 polymer ?
#
loop_
_entity_poly.entity_id
_entity_poly.type
_entity_poly.pdbx_seq_one_letter_code
_entity_poly.pdbx_strand_id
1 'polypeptide(L)' 'MDPDKLMTGLSTEILAALNAMKDAKTAEEKLTYSATVKNLCESLGVFLKLMDSMELYDDDDDITPF' A
#
# COMPACT_ATOMS: atom_id res chain seq x y z
N MET A 1 -14.44 4.77 -7.45
CA MET A 1 -13.14 4.62 -6.75
C MET A 1 -12.47 3.44 -7.42
N ASP A 2 -11.27 3.62 -7.96
CA ASP A 2 -10.58 2.59 -8.76
C ASP A 2 -9.49 1.95 -7.87
N PRO A 3 -9.67 0.69 -7.42
CA PRO A 3 -8.77 0.07 -6.48
C PRO A 3 -7.33 -0.06 -7.00
N ASP A 4 -7.15 -0.36 -8.28
CA ASP A 4 -5.84 -0.49 -8.90
C ASP A 4 -5.10 0.85 -8.96
N LYS A 5 -5.83 1.94 -9.24
CA LYS A 5 -5.26 3.29 -9.18
C LYS A 5 -4.85 3.67 -7.76
N LEU A 6 -5.64 3.32 -6.75
CA LEU A 6 -5.31 3.58 -5.35
C LEU A 6 -4.12 2.78 -4.87
N MET A 7 -4.06 1.49 -5.21
CA MET A 7 -2.91 0.61 -4.92
C MET A 7 -1.64 1.17 -5.56
N THR A 8 -1.69 1.49 -6.86
CA THR A 8 -0.55 2.05 -7.60
C THR A 8 -0.08 3.38 -7.01
N GLY A 9 -1.02 4.26 -6.63
CA GLY A 9 -0.70 5.54 -5.98
C GLY A 9 0.01 5.33 -4.64
N LEU A 10 -0.55 4.48 -3.77
CA LEU A 10 0.05 4.16 -2.47
C LEU A 10 1.44 3.54 -2.62
N SER A 11 1.61 2.56 -3.51
CA SER A 11 2.91 1.92 -3.75
C SER A 11 3.95 2.92 -4.28
N THR A 12 3.55 3.86 -5.14
CA THR A 12 4.44 4.91 -5.67
C THR A 12 4.92 5.83 -4.55
N GLU A 13 4.02 6.28 -3.68
CA GLU A 13 4.36 7.15 -2.55
C GLU A 13 5.25 6.44 -1.52
N ILE A 14 5.02 5.14 -1.26
CA ILE A 14 5.87 4.33 -0.39
C ILE A 14 7.30 4.28 -0.96
N LEU A 15 7.45 4.02 -2.25
CA LEU A 15 8.76 3.98 -2.91
C LEU A 15 9.45 5.35 -2.88
N ALA A 16 8.71 6.43 -3.11
CA ALA A 16 9.24 7.79 -3.02
C ALA A 16 9.75 8.11 -1.61
N ALA A 17 8.97 7.79 -0.58
CA ALA A 17 9.35 8.01 0.82
C ALA A 17 10.55 7.14 1.24
N LEU A 18 10.64 5.89 0.78
CA LEU A 18 11.81 5.02 0.99
C LEU A 18 13.08 5.57 0.32
N ASN A 19 12.96 6.08 -0.90
CA ASN A 19 14.09 6.72 -1.59
C ASN A 19 14.54 7.99 -0.86
N ALA A 20 13.61 8.83 -0.43
CA ALA A 20 13.93 10.01 0.37
C ALA A 20 14.59 9.65 1.71
N MET A 21 14.14 8.56 2.36
CA MET A 21 14.76 8.03 3.59
C MET A 21 16.18 7.51 3.34
N LYS A 22 16.41 6.85 2.21
CA LYS A 22 17.73 6.36 1.79
C LYS A 22 18.72 7.52 1.62
N ASP A 23 18.26 8.63 1.04
CA ASP A 23 19.09 9.80 0.74
C ASP A 23 19.23 10.79 1.93
N ALA A 24 18.46 10.59 2.99
CA ALA A 24 18.49 11.39 4.21
C ALA A 24 19.86 11.33 4.93
N LYS A 25 20.37 12.49 5.31
CA LYS A 25 21.71 12.65 5.89
C LYS A 25 21.68 12.76 7.41
N THR A 26 20.56 13.18 7.97
CA THR A 26 20.38 13.39 9.41
C THR A 26 19.44 12.37 10.03
N ALA A 27 19.59 12.15 11.33
CA ALA A 27 18.69 11.27 12.07
C ALA A 27 17.24 11.80 12.09
N GLU A 28 17.07 13.12 12.12
CA GLU A 28 15.76 13.78 12.10
C GLU A 28 15.03 13.61 10.75
N GLU A 29 15.75 13.77 9.64
CA GLU A 29 15.20 13.45 8.31
C GLU A 29 14.82 11.97 8.21
N LYS A 30 15.68 11.06 8.68
CA LYS A 30 15.36 9.62 8.69
C LYS A 30 14.14 9.29 9.54
N LEU A 31 14.00 9.94 10.69
CA LEU A 31 12.83 9.77 11.55
C LEU A 31 11.56 10.23 10.82
N THR A 32 11.61 11.41 10.21
CA THR A 32 10.51 11.97 9.42
C THR A 32 10.08 11.04 8.30
N TYR A 33 11.02 10.59 7.45
CA TYR A 33 10.68 9.69 6.35
C TYR A 33 10.24 8.30 6.83
N SER A 34 10.80 7.78 7.93
CA SER A 34 10.36 6.51 8.51
C SER A 34 8.92 6.56 9.03
N ALA A 35 8.51 7.69 9.62
CA ALA A 35 7.14 7.91 10.05
C ALA A 35 6.19 7.99 8.84
N THR A 36 6.61 8.66 7.76
CA THR A 36 5.86 8.70 6.49
C THR A 36 5.68 7.30 5.90
N VAL A 37 6.75 6.52 5.79
CA VAL A 37 6.69 5.13 5.28
C VAL A 37 5.76 4.28 6.13
N LYS A 38 5.87 4.36 7.47
CA LYS A 38 4.98 3.64 8.39
C LYS A 38 3.52 3.96 8.11
N ASN A 39 3.16 5.25 8.06
CA ASN A 39 1.77 5.67 7.86
C ASN A 39 1.22 5.23 6.49
N LEU A 40 2.04 5.27 5.45
CA LEU A 40 1.66 4.79 4.11
C LEU A 40 1.45 3.28 4.08
N CYS A 41 2.31 2.50 4.73
CA CYS A 41 2.14 1.05 4.87
C CYS A 41 0.89 0.69 5.69
N GLU A 42 0.61 1.43 6.76
CA GLU A 42 -0.62 1.25 7.54
C GLU A 42 -1.87 1.57 6.70
N SER A 43 -1.83 2.65 5.92
CA SER A 43 -2.90 3.01 4.98
C SER A 43 -3.12 1.95 3.91
N LEU A 44 -2.04 1.40 3.34
CA LEU A 44 -2.10 0.28 2.41
C LEU A 44 -2.71 -0.97 3.06
N GLY A 45 -2.36 -1.28 4.31
CA GLY A 45 -2.94 -2.39 5.04
C GLY A 45 -4.45 -2.24 5.28
N VAL A 46 -4.93 -1.03 5.59
CA VAL A 46 -6.37 -0.74 5.69
C VAL A 46 -7.05 -0.89 4.34
N PHE A 47 -6.42 -0.40 3.27
CA PHE A 47 -6.94 -0.52 1.92
C PHE A 47 -7.05 -1.98 1.45
N LEU A 48 -6.02 -2.80 1.71
CA LEU A 48 -6.05 -4.24 1.39
C LEU A 48 -7.15 -4.99 2.14
N LYS A 49 -7.36 -4.66 3.43
CA LYS A 49 -8.50 -5.22 4.21
C LYS A 49 -9.85 -4.81 3.63
N LEU A 50 -9.96 -3.58 3.14
CA LEU A 50 -11.18 -3.11 2.47
C LEU A 50 -11.42 -3.90 1.18
N MET A 51 -10.39 -4.11 0.36
CA MET A 51 -10.49 -4.91 -0.87
C MET A 51 -10.91 -6.35 -0.60
N ASP A 52 -10.32 -6.98 0.41
CA ASP A 52 -10.67 -8.33 0.88
C ASP A 52 -12.15 -8.40 1.31
N SER A 53 -12.62 -7.41 2.07
CA SER A 53 -14.02 -7.33 2.51
C SER A 53 -15.03 -7.04 1.40
N MET A 54 -14.56 -6.53 0.25
CA MET A 54 -15.42 -6.22 -0.89
C MET A 54 -15.54 -7.40 -1.87
N GLU A 55 -14.93 -8.56 -1.59
CA GLU A 55 -14.87 -9.73 -2.50
C GLU A 55 -14.45 -9.33 -3.94
N LEU A 56 -13.68 -8.24 -4.09
CA LEU A 56 -13.27 -7.73 -5.41
C LEU A 56 -12.32 -8.66 -6.17
N TYR A 57 -11.87 -9.73 -5.50
CA TYR A 57 -11.03 -10.80 -6.04
C TYR A 57 -11.65 -12.20 -5.84
N ASP A 58 -12.95 -12.30 -5.52
CA ASP A 58 -13.68 -13.57 -5.59
C ASP A 58 -14.34 -13.67 -6.97
N ASP A 59 -13.50 -13.83 -8.00
CA ASP A 59 -13.95 -14.12 -9.36
C ASP A 59 -14.35 -15.61 -9.41
N ASP A 60 -15.62 -15.85 -9.09
CA ASP A 60 -16.58 -16.79 -9.70
C ASP A 60 -16.04 -17.87 -10.69
N ASP A 61 -15.04 -18.67 -10.30
CA ASP A 61 -14.43 -19.69 -11.18
C ASP A 61 -14.20 -21.05 -10.45
N ASP A 62 -15.18 -21.53 -9.69
CA ASP A 62 -15.20 -22.94 -9.26
C ASP A 62 -16.63 -23.52 -9.15
N ILE A 63 -17.39 -23.47 -10.25
CA ILE A 63 -18.37 -24.53 -10.54
C ILE A 63 -17.67 -25.57 -11.44
N THR A 64 -16.87 -26.46 -10.85
CA THR A 64 -16.59 -27.77 -11.46
C THR A 64 -17.53 -28.82 -10.86
N PRO A 65 -18.58 -29.26 -11.57
CA PRO A 65 -19.37 -30.40 -11.15
C PRO A 65 -18.61 -31.69 -11.51
N PHE A 66 -18.24 -32.48 -10.50
CA PHE A 66 -18.01 -33.92 -10.65
C PHE A 66 -19.08 -34.67 -9.84
#